data_AF-A0A069PD39-F1
#
_entry.id   AF-A0A069PD39-F1
#
_cell.length_a   1.000
_cell.length_b   1.000
_cell.length_c   1.000
_cell.angle_alpha   90.00
_cell.angle_beta   90.00
_cell.angle_gamma   90.00
#
_symmetry.space_group_name_H-M   'P 1'
#
loop_
_entity.id
_entity.type
_entity.pdbx_description
1 polymer ?
#
loop_
_entity_poly.entity_id
_entity_poly.type
_entity_poly.pdbx_seq_one_letter_code
_entity_poly.pdbx_strand_id
1 'polypeptide(L)'
;MIESLRADLPPDIPKKDVEEALARVDETLQALSQQQKSRAQALEVVRSELAQTSAELRSCETGLAQSAGLVNRFKLLQQKYDSDFERLVSLDEGSAVYFLLDDVPCPLCGTTLPNQTKASLASPDVADKQRRAIAAEAAKIDKHRTGLAAALSYETEQLRSFVANREELQAALQSQSARERRMIDSGIDEFKVSATDLARRRTELYTQARAFEEIARLTVEAAKLEAVSVGKNSRIERQLTQDGLELSDLVLQLIHAWGFESIRQITFDAAAFDIKVDGRRRTSFGQGVRALFLAAYYVALLQYAEKVGHPHPGFVVIDSPLKPFSDRKLGDPDVPMTTVNMRFYSWLADWAGPGQIVVLENEEPPAELKPVLMPLEFTKMQGVGRRGFFP
;
A
#
# COMPACT_ATOMS: atom_id res chain seq x y z
N MET A 1 -17.47 17.14 -28.68
CA MET A 1 -17.43 16.22 -27.51
C MET A 1 -18.38 15.05 -27.68
N ILE A 2 -19.70 15.27 -27.87
CA ILE A 2 -20.67 14.19 -28.14
C ILE A 2 -20.27 13.33 -29.34
N GLU A 3 -19.83 13.95 -30.45
CA GLU A 3 -19.37 13.22 -31.65
C GLU A 3 -18.13 12.35 -31.40
N SER A 4 -17.20 12.80 -30.55
CA SER A 4 -16.03 12.01 -30.16
C SER A 4 -16.44 10.77 -29.38
N LEU A 5 -17.32 10.92 -28.39
CA LEU A 5 -17.81 9.79 -27.58
C LEU A 5 -18.62 8.79 -28.43
N ARG A 6 -19.31 9.26 -29.48
CA ARG A 6 -20.01 8.38 -30.43
C ARG A 6 -19.06 7.64 -31.36
N ALA A 7 -17.91 8.23 -31.71
CA ALA A 7 -16.90 7.58 -32.54
C ALA A 7 -16.18 6.44 -31.79
N ASP A 8 -16.08 6.53 -30.46
CA ASP A 8 -15.48 5.50 -29.60
C ASP A 8 -16.44 4.33 -29.28
N LEU A 9 -17.73 4.46 -29.63
CA LEU A 9 -18.73 3.40 -29.45
C LEU A 9 -18.81 2.52 -30.71
N PRO A 10 -19.01 1.19 -30.58
CA PRO A 10 -19.26 0.33 -31.72
C PRO A 10 -20.51 0.77 -32.50
N PRO A 11 -20.51 0.73 -33.84
CA PRO A 11 -21.68 1.09 -34.64
C PRO A 11 -22.84 0.11 -34.39
N ASP A 12 -24.05 0.64 -34.34
CA ASP A 12 -25.33 -0.09 -34.28
C ASP A 12 -25.60 -0.98 -33.04
N ILE A 13 -24.86 -0.83 -31.94
CA ILE A 13 -25.18 -1.53 -30.69
C ILE A 13 -26.09 -0.66 -29.80
N PRO A 14 -27.31 -1.11 -29.44
CA PRO A 14 -28.17 -0.34 -28.54
C PRO A 14 -27.63 -0.40 -27.10
N LYS A 15 -27.81 0.69 -26.35
CA LYS A 15 -27.41 0.79 -24.93
C LYS A 15 -27.84 -0.41 -24.10
N LYS A 16 -29.08 -0.89 -24.32
CA LYS A 16 -29.67 -2.02 -23.59
C LYS A 16 -28.87 -3.31 -23.77
N ASP A 17 -28.34 -3.58 -24.96
CA ASP A 17 -27.56 -4.80 -25.23
C ASP A 17 -26.20 -4.76 -24.53
N VAL A 18 -25.58 -3.56 -24.42
CA VAL A 18 -24.34 -3.36 -23.64
C VAL A 18 -24.60 -3.57 -22.15
N GLU A 19 -25.71 -3.04 -21.62
CA GLU A 19 -26.10 -3.23 -20.23
C GLU A 19 -26.40 -4.71 -19.90
N GLU A 20 -27.11 -5.42 -20.79
CA GLU A 20 -27.38 -6.86 -20.64
C GLU A 20 -26.10 -7.71 -20.78
N ALA A 21 -25.19 -7.34 -21.68
CA ALA A 21 -23.89 -8.01 -21.78
C ALA A 21 -23.03 -7.77 -20.53
N LEU A 22 -23.03 -6.53 -20.00
CA LEU A 22 -22.30 -6.18 -18.78
C LEU A 22 -22.85 -6.98 -17.58
N ALA A 23 -24.17 -7.06 -17.44
CA ALA A 23 -24.83 -7.82 -16.38
C ALA A 23 -24.46 -9.32 -16.44
N ARG A 24 -24.45 -9.93 -17.63
CA ARG A 24 -24.04 -11.33 -17.82
C ARG A 24 -22.57 -11.56 -17.46
N VAL A 25 -21.68 -10.65 -17.83
CA VAL A 25 -20.25 -10.73 -17.47
C VAL A 25 -20.06 -10.58 -15.96
N ASP A 26 -20.78 -9.65 -15.33
CA ASP A 26 -20.76 -9.47 -13.87
C ASP A 26 -21.25 -10.71 -13.13
N GLU A 27 -22.34 -11.33 -13.58
CA GLU A 27 -22.87 -12.58 -13.02
C GLU A 27 -21.85 -13.72 -13.15
N THR A 28 -21.22 -13.85 -14.32
CA THR A 28 -20.18 -14.86 -14.57
C THR A 28 -18.96 -14.65 -13.67
N LEU A 29 -18.51 -13.40 -13.50
CA LEU A 29 -17.38 -13.06 -12.63
C LEU A 29 -17.71 -13.30 -11.15
N GLN A 30 -18.95 -13.02 -10.71
CA GLN A 30 -19.40 -13.33 -9.35
C GLN A 30 -19.41 -14.84 -9.10
N ALA A 31 -19.94 -15.63 -10.04
CA ALA A 31 -19.93 -17.09 -9.95
C ALA A 31 -18.48 -17.64 -9.87
N LEU A 32 -17.58 -17.11 -10.71
CA LEU A 32 -16.16 -17.46 -10.70
C LEU A 32 -15.50 -17.12 -9.36
N SER A 33 -15.75 -15.93 -8.82
CA SER A 33 -15.22 -15.51 -7.52
C SER A 33 -15.73 -16.39 -6.38
N GLN A 34 -17.00 -16.79 -6.42
CA GLN A 34 -17.58 -17.67 -5.41
C GLN A 34 -16.98 -19.08 -5.48
N GLN A 35 -16.75 -19.61 -6.69
CA GLN A 35 -16.06 -20.88 -6.93
C GLN A 35 -14.60 -20.82 -6.44
N GLN A 36 -13.88 -19.71 -6.68
CA GLN A 36 -12.52 -19.54 -6.16
C GLN A 36 -12.50 -19.54 -4.63
N LYS A 37 -13.45 -18.84 -3.99
CA LYS A 37 -13.55 -18.81 -2.54
C LYS A 37 -13.83 -20.19 -1.95
N SER A 38 -14.76 -20.96 -2.52
CA SER A 38 -15.06 -22.32 -2.05
C SER A 38 -13.87 -23.27 -2.23
N ARG A 39 -13.15 -23.19 -3.35
CA ARG A 39 -11.93 -23.96 -3.59
C ARG A 39 -10.81 -23.59 -2.61
N ALA A 40 -10.62 -22.30 -2.34
CA ALA A 40 -9.62 -21.84 -1.36
C ALA A 40 -9.93 -22.39 0.03
N GLN A 41 -11.19 -22.35 0.46
CA GLN A 41 -11.64 -22.95 1.73
C GLN A 41 -11.42 -24.47 1.76
N ALA A 42 -11.76 -25.18 0.69
CA ALA A 42 -11.51 -26.62 0.61
C ALA A 42 -10.01 -26.95 0.68
N LEU A 43 -9.16 -26.18 0.01
CA LEU A 43 -7.71 -26.34 0.05
C LEU A 43 -7.15 -26.06 1.45
N GLU A 44 -7.68 -25.06 2.15
CA GLU A 44 -7.30 -24.75 3.53
C GLU A 44 -7.60 -25.91 4.49
N VAL A 45 -8.76 -26.58 4.33
CA VAL A 45 -9.08 -27.80 5.09
C VAL A 45 -8.05 -28.90 4.82
N VAL A 46 -7.71 -29.17 3.55
CA VAL A 46 -6.70 -30.19 3.21
C VAL A 46 -5.33 -29.85 3.80
N ARG A 47 -4.93 -28.57 3.78
CA ARG A 47 -3.66 -28.12 4.35
C ARG A 47 -3.62 -28.22 5.87
N SER A 48 -4.75 -27.95 6.52
CA SER A 48 -4.90 -28.15 7.96
C SER A 48 -4.73 -29.63 8.34
N GLU A 49 -5.40 -30.53 7.61
CA GLU A 49 -5.24 -31.98 7.79
C GLU A 49 -3.78 -32.43 7.58
N LEU A 50 -3.11 -31.94 6.53
CA LEU A 50 -1.68 -32.23 6.27
C LEU A 50 -0.79 -31.77 7.43
N ALA A 51 -1.03 -30.56 7.95
CA ALA A 51 -0.26 -30.01 9.06
C ALA A 51 -0.46 -30.85 10.33
N GLN A 52 -1.70 -31.28 10.61
CA GLN A 52 -2.02 -32.15 11.73
C GLN A 52 -1.34 -33.51 11.59
N THR A 53 -1.53 -34.20 10.46
CA THR A 53 -0.92 -35.52 10.21
C THR A 53 0.61 -35.44 10.24
N SER A 54 1.22 -34.35 9.76
CA SER A 54 2.67 -34.15 9.87
C SER A 54 3.12 -33.96 11.32
N ALA A 55 2.35 -33.26 12.16
CA ALA A 55 2.67 -33.09 13.58
C ALA A 55 2.55 -34.41 14.35
N GLU A 56 1.50 -35.19 14.08
CA GLU A 56 1.30 -36.54 14.62
C GLU A 56 2.44 -37.47 14.22
N LEU A 57 2.88 -37.43 12.95
CA LEU A 57 4.02 -38.22 12.47
C LEU A 57 5.31 -37.87 13.21
N ARG A 58 5.61 -36.58 13.41
CA ARG A 58 6.80 -36.16 14.19
C ARG A 58 6.74 -36.64 15.65
N SER A 59 5.56 -36.59 16.26
CA SER A 59 5.36 -37.11 17.62
C SER A 59 5.57 -38.62 17.67
N CYS A 60 5.02 -39.35 16.70
CA CYS A 60 5.20 -40.79 16.55
C CYS A 60 6.68 -41.17 16.35
N GLU A 61 7.40 -40.45 15.47
CA GLU A 61 8.84 -40.67 15.23
C GLU A 61 9.68 -40.43 16.50
N THR A 62 9.32 -39.40 17.28
CA THR A 62 9.98 -39.13 18.57
C THR A 62 9.74 -40.28 19.56
N GLY A 63 8.49 -40.76 19.67
CA GLY A 63 8.15 -41.91 20.51
C GLY A 63 8.86 -43.19 20.08
N LEU A 64 8.92 -43.46 18.78
CA LEU A 64 9.63 -44.59 18.20
C LEU A 64 11.12 -44.55 18.55
N ALA A 65 11.78 -43.41 18.39
CA ALA A 65 13.19 -43.24 18.73
C ALA A 65 13.47 -43.46 20.23
N GLN A 66 12.58 -42.96 21.09
CA GLN A 66 12.68 -43.16 22.54
C GLN A 66 12.51 -44.64 22.93
N SER A 67 11.45 -45.30 22.45
CA SER A 67 11.18 -46.72 22.72
C SER A 67 12.31 -47.60 22.18
N ALA A 68 12.79 -47.37 20.96
CA ALA A 68 13.95 -48.08 20.40
C ALA A 68 15.21 -47.91 21.26
N GLY A 69 15.45 -46.70 21.76
CA GLY A 69 16.53 -46.41 22.69
C GLY A 69 16.41 -47.17 24.02
N LEU A 70 15.20 -47.24 24.58
CA LEU A 70 14.92 -47.99 25.81
C LEU A 70 15.11 -49.48 25.62
N VAL A 71 14.59 -50.07 24.54
CA VAL A 71 14.79 -51.48 24.21
C VAL A 71 16.28 -51.82 24.13
N ASN A 72 17.08 -50.99 23.46
CA ASN A 72 18.53 -51.21 23.37
C ASN A 72 19.22 -51.14 24.75
N ARG A 73 18.85 -50.17 25.59
CA ARG A 73 19.39 -50.06 26.95
C ARG A 73 18.97 -51.24 27.83
N PHE A 74 17.74 -51.72 27.71
CA PHE A 74 17.26 -52.88 28.45
C PHE A 74 17.95 -54.16 28.00
N LYS A 75 18.24 -54.34 26.70
CA LYS A 75 19.05 -55.47 26.21
C LYS A 75 20.46 -55.46 26.79
N LEU A 76 21.11 -54.29 26.86
CA LEU A 76 22.42 -54.15 27.48
C LEU A 76 22.37 -54.44 28.99
N LEU A 77 21.33 -53.95 29.68
CA LEU A 77 21.11 -54.23 31.09
C LEU A 77 20.87 -55.72 31.35
N GLN A 78 20.16 -56.40 30.43
CA GLN A 78 19.92 -57.84 30.50
C GLN A 78 21.23 -58.61 30.41
N GLN A 79 22.07 -58.30 29.42
CA GLN A 79 23.41 -58.89 29.28
C GLN A 79 24.27 -58.70 30.54
N LYS A 80 24.19 -57.51 31.16
CA LYS A 80 24.87 -57.26 32.42
C LYS A 80 24.35 -58.15 33.54
N TYR A 81 23.03 -58.26 33.71
CA TYR A 81 22.45 -59.12 34.73
C TYR A 81 22.74 -60.60 34.50
N ASP A 82 22.77 -61.06 33.25
CA ASP A 82 23.16 -62.43 32.91
C ASP A 82 24.61 -62.70 33.33
N SER A 83 25.54 -61.81 32.98
CA SER A 83 26.94 -61.92 33.36
C SER A 83 27.16 -61.82 34.88
N ASP A 84 26.47 -60.91 35.56
CA ASP A 84 26.54 -60.79 37.02
C ASP A 84 25.98 -62.05 37.71
N PHE A 85 24.90 -62.62 37.18
CA PHE A 85 24.32 -63.87 37.70
C PHE A 85 25.28 -65.06 37.52
N GLU A 86 25.85 -65.23 36.33
CA GLU A 86 26.87 -66.27 36.06
C GLU A 86 28.08 -66.14 36.99
N ARG A 87 28.53 -64.90 37.24
CA ARG A 87 29.63 -64.62 38.17
C ARG A 87 29.28 -65.02 39.60
N LEU A 88 28.06 -64.74 40.07
CA LEU A 88 27.62 -65.14 41.41
C LEU A 88 27.52 -66.66 41.54
N VAL A 89 26.97 -67.35 40.53
CA VAL A 89 26.93 -68.82 40.51
C VAL A 89 28.34 -69.41 40.55
N SER A 90 29.26 -68.89 39.74
CA SER A 90 30.66 -69.33 39.72
C SER A 90 31.36 -69.12 41.08
N LEU A 91 31.06 -68.03 41.77
CA LEU A 91 31.59 -67.75 43.11
C LEU A 91 31.02 -68.70 44.17
N ASP A 92 29.73 -69.03 44.08
CA ASP A 92 29.08 -69.98 45.00
C ASP A 92 29.64 -71.39 44.81
N GLU A 93 29.73 -71.86 43.56
CA GLU A 93 30.31 -73.16 43.20
C GLU A 93 31.78 -73.25 43.61
N GLY A 94 32.57 -72.20 43.33
CA GLY A 94 33.97 -72.12 43.76
C GLY A 94 34.11 -72.17 45.28
N SER A 95 33.25 -71.46 46.01
CA SER A 95 33.21 -71.51 47.49
C SER A 95 32.81 -72.89 48.01
N ALA A 96 31.90 -73.59 47.34
CA ALA A 96 31.50 -74.95 47.69
C ALA A 96 32.65 -75.95 47.52
N VAL A 97 33.40 -75.86 46.43
CA VAL A 97 34.51 -76.77 46.12
C VAL A 97 35.78 -76.45 46.93
N TYR A 98 36.04 -75.17 47.24
CA TYR A 98 37.27 -74.75 47.91
C TYR A 98 37.55 -75.51 49.22
N PHE A 99 36.52 -75.75 50.04
CA PHE A 99 36.67 -76.47 51.32
C PHE A 99 36.82 -78.00 51.18
N LEU A 100 36.69 -78.54 49.96
CA LEU A 100 36.97 -79.94 49.66
C LEU A 100 38.43 -80.15 49.22
N LEU A 101 39.18 -79.09 48.98
CA LEU A 101 40.57 -79.16 48.55
C LEU A 101 41.50 -79.38 49.75
N ASP A 102 42.50 -80.22 49.56
CA ASP A 102 43.53 -80.45 50.57
C ASP A 102 44.52 -79.29 50.65
N ASP A 103 44.93 -78.96 51.87
CA ASP A 103 46.01 -78.00 52.12
C ASP A 103 47.35 -78.60 51.69
N VAL A 104 47.88 -78.15 50.54
CA VAL A 104 49.21 -78.55 50.06
C VAL A 104 50.24 -77.43 50.28
N PRO A 105 51.51 -77.74 50.60
CA PRO A 105 52.57 -76.74 50.69
C PRO A 105 52.80 -76.06 49.33
N CYS A 106 53.17 -74.78 49.34
CA CYS A 106 53.49 -74.05 48.12
C CYS A 106 54.62 -74.76 47.34
N PRO A 107 54.43 -75.10 46.04
CA PRO A 107 55.42 -75.83 45.26
C PRO A 107 56.70 -75.03 44.98
N LEU A 108 56.68 -73.70 45.20
CA LEU A 108 57.81 -72.81 44.95
C LEU A 108 58.68 -72.56 46.19
N CYS A 109 58.07 -72.48 47.38
CA CYS A 109 58.78 -72.09 48.61
C CYS A 109 58.51 -73.02 49.82
N GLY A 110 57.70 -74.06 49.67
CA GLY A 110 57.36 -75.02 50.72
C GLY A 110 56.52 -74.46 51.88
N THR A 111 56.07 -73.20 51.79
CA THR A 111 55.26 -72.60 52.86
C THR A 111 53.84 -73.17 52.85
N THR A 112 53.32 -73.54 54.01
CA THR A 112 51.96 -74.05 54.21
C THR A 112 50.95 -72.91 54.43
N LEU A 113 49.72 -73.08 53.94
CA LEU A 113 48.63 -72.08 54.02
C LEU A 113 48.37 -71.49 55.43
N PRO A 114 48.40 -72.28 56.53
CA PRO A 114 48.13 -71.76 57.88
C PRO A 114 49.12 -70.70 58.36
N ASN A 115 50.30 -70.61 57.75
CA ASN A 115 51.31 -69.60 58.08
C ASN A 115 51.10 -68.26 57.36
N GLN A 116 50.11 -68.16 56.46
CA GLN A 116 49.85 -66.97 55.64
C GLN A 116 48.46 -66.36 55.83
N THR A 117 47.49 -67.10 56.39
CA THR A 117 46.11 -66.62 56.55
C THR A 117 45.84 -66.09 57.96
N LYS A 118 45.12 -64.96 58.07
CA LYS A 118 44.44 -64.63 59.32
C LYS A 118 43.40 -65.73 59.56
N ALA A 119 43.52 -66.48 60.65
CA ALA A 119 42.66 -67.63 60.99
C ALA A 119 41.15 -67.35 60.91
N SER A 120 40.72 -66.08 60.93
CA SER A 120 39.31 -65.69 60.81
C SER A 120 38.73 -65.70 59.38
N LEU A 121 39.54 -65.83 58.32
CA LEU A 121 39.07 -65.79 56.93
C LEU A 121 38.84 -67.17 56.30
N ALA A 122 39.33 -68.23 56.94
CA ALA A 122 39.27 -69.61 56.44
C ALA A 122 38.32 -70.51 57.25
N SER A 123 37.48 -69.93 58.12
CA SER A 123 36.53 -70.75 58.90
C SER A 123 35.32 -71.16 58.05
N PRO A 124 34.83 -72.41 58.20
CA PRO A 124 33.61 -72.86 57.52
C PRO A 124 32.39 -71.96 57.76
N ASP A 125 32.26 -71.36 58.96
CA ASP A 125 31.16 -70.44 59.28
C ASP A 125 31.22 -69.13 58.46
N VAL A 126 32.42 -68.60 58.18
CA VAL A 126 32.59 -67.41 57.34
C VAL A 126 32.25 -67.72 55.89
N ALA A 127 32.61 -68.92 55.40
CA ALA A 127 32.23 -69.39 54.07
C ALA A 127 30.72 -69.58 53.93
N ASP A 128 30.06 -70.20 54.92
CA ASP A 128 28.60 -70.35 54.92
C ASP A 128 27.87 -69.01 54.95
N LYS A 129 28.43 -68.01 55.65
CA LYS A 129 27.93 -66.62 55.60
C LYS A 129 28.11 -66.01 54.22
N GLN A 130 29.27 -66.20 53.57
CA GLN A 130 29.52 -65.72 52.21
C GLN A 130 28.59 -66.38 51.19
N ARG A 131 28.44 -67.71 51.21
CA ARG A 131 27.51 -68.43 50.32
C ARG A 131 26.06 -67.98 50.49
N ARG A 132 25.59 -67.79 51.73
CA ARG A 132 24.25 -67.21 51.98
C ARG A 132 24.10 -65.81 51.38
N ALA A 133 25.13 -64.97 51.47
CA ALA A 133 25.11 -63.63 50.88
C ALA A 133 25.10 -63.69 49.34
N ILE A 134 25.90 -64.57 48.73
CA ILE A 134 25.93 -64.80 47.28
C ILE A 134 24.56 -65.28 46.79
N ALA A 135 23.97 -66.29 47.45
CA ALA A 135 22.66 -66.82 47.12
C ALA A 135 21.55 -65.74 47.21
N ALA A 136 21.61 -64.88 48.25
CA ALA A 136 20.66 -63.79 48.40
C ALA A 136 20.77 -62.74 47.27
N GLU A 137 22.00 -62.36 46.89
CA GLU A 137 22.20 -61.42 45.77
C GLU A 137 21.82 -62.07 44.42
N ALA A 138 22.10 -63.36 44.22
CA ALA A 138 21.71 -64.08 43.02
C ALA A 138 20.17 -64.13 42.86
N ALA A 139 19.44 -64.42 43.95
CA ALA A 139 17.98 -64.39 43.96
C ALA A 139 17.42 -62.98 43.66
N LYS A 140 18.09 -61.93 44.14
CA LYS A 140 17.73 -60.54 43.84
C LYS A 140 17.96 -60.19 42.37
N ILE A 141 19.10 -60.57 41.80
CA ILE A 141 19.39 -60.37 40.37
C ILE A 141 18.39 -61.15 39.51
N ASP A 142 18.03 -62.38 39.88
CA ASP A 142 17.03 -63.17 39.16
C ASP A 142 15.65 -62.49 39.12
N LYS A 143 15.24 -61.91 40.26
CA LYS A 143 14.02 -61.08 40.31
C LYS A 143 14.12 -59.84 39.41
N HIS A 144 15.28 -59.18 39.37
CA HIS A 144 15.52 -58.05 38.46
C HIS A 144 15.49 -58.47 36.98
N ARG A 145 16.03 -59.64 36.63
CA ARG A 145 15.96 -60.22 35.27
C ARG A 145 14.51 -60.48 34.85
N THR A 146 13.71 -61.06 35.75
CA THR A 146 12.27 -61.29 35.49
C THR A 146 11.52 -59.98 35.26
N GLY A 147 11.75 -58.96 36.11
CA GLY A 147 11.14 -57.64 35.93
C GLY A 147 11.59 -56.95 34.64
N LEU A 148 12.86 -57.07 34.29
CA LEU A 148 13.43 -56.53 33.05
C LEU A 148 12.85 -57.22 31.81
N ALA A 149 12.66 -58.54 31.84
CA ALA A 149 12.05 -59.28 30.74
C ALA A 149 10.62 -58.82 30.47
N ALA A 150 9.82 -58.58 31.51
CA ALA A 150 8.48 -58.02 31.39
C ALA A 150 8.50 -56.60 30.79
N ALA A 151 9.41 -55.73 31.28
CA ALA A 151 9.58 -54.37 30.76
C ALA A 151 10.03 -54.35 29.29
N LEU A 152 10.93 -55.27 28.91
CA LEU A 152 11.43 -55.41 27.54
C LEU A 152 10.34 -55.92 26.60
N SER A 153 9.51 -56.87 27.05
CA SER A 153 8.34 -57.31 26.29
C SER A 153 7.35 -56.18 26.05
N TYR A 154 7.04 -55.40 27.09
CA TYR A 154 6.14 -54.26 26.99
C TYR A 154 6.67 -53.22 26.01
N GLU A 155 7.93 -52.80 26.14
CA GLU A 155 8.48 -51.78 25.24
C GLU A 155 8.68 -52.29 23.80
N THR A 156 8.95 -53.59 23.62
CA THR A 156 9.03 -54.15 22.27
C THR A 156 7.68 -54.12 21.56
N GLU A 157 6.58 -54.32 22.30
CA GLU A 157 5.23 -54.21 21.74
C GLU A 157 4.85 -52.75 21.44
N GLN A 158 5.22 -51.82 22.32
CA GLN A 158 5.08 -50.39 22.06
C GLN A 158 5.88 -49.94 20.83
N LEU A 159 7.10 -50.46 20.64
CA LEU A 159 7.89 -50.16 19.45
C LEU A 159 7.19 -50.64 18.18
N ARG A 160 6.58 -51.82 18.19
CA ARG A 160 5.81 -52.36 17.05
C ARG A 160 4.59 -51.48 16.75
N SER A 161 3.86 -51.03 17.77
CA SER A 161 2.70 -50.16 17.56
C SER A 161 3.10 -48.80 16.98
N PHE A 162 4.22 -48.21 17.43
CA PHE A 162 4.76 -47.00 16.82
C PHE A 162 5.20 -47.21 15.36
N VAL A 163 5.81 -48.34 15.03
CA VAL A 163 6.19 -48.66 13.65
C VAL A 163 4.96 -48.74 12.73
N ALA A 164 3.92 -49.45 13.16
CA ALA A 164 2.67 -49.54 12.41
C ALA A 164 1.98 -48.17 12.25
N ASN A 165 1.87 -47.40 13.33
CA ASN A 165 1.27 -46.06 13.29
C ASN A 165 2.06 -45.10 12.36
N ARG A 166 3.40 -45.17 12.38
CA ARG A 166 4.23 -44.39 11.45
C ARG A 166 3.91 -44.73 9.99
N GLU A 167 3.74 -46.01 9.65
CA GLU A 167 3.39 -46.43 8.28
C GLU A 167 2.01 -45.91 7.85
N GLU A 168 1.02 -45.99 8.73
CA GLU A 168 -0.32 -45.44 8.51
C GLU A 168 -0.29 -43.92 8.30
N LEU A 169 0.40 -43.18 9.17
CA LEU A 169 0.54 -41.72 9.07
C LEU A 169 1.30 -41.30 7.80
N GLN A 170 2.34 -42.04 7.40
CA GLN A 170 3.05 -41.79 6.16
C GLN A 170 2.17 -42.01 4.92
N ALA A 171 1.37 -43.08 4.91
CA ALA A 171 0.42 -43.34 3.83
C ALA A 171 -0.68 -42.26 3.76
N ALA A 172 -1.21 -41.84 4.91
CA ALA A 172 -2.18 -40.75 5.01
C ALA A 172 -1.60 -39.43 4.45
N LEU A 173 -0.38 -39.07 4.86
CA LEU A 173 0.30 -37.86 4.39
C LEU A 173 0.53 -37.86 2.88
N GLN A 174 0.91 -39.00 2.31
CA GLN A 174 1.06 -39.16 0.85
C GLN A 174 -0.27 -38.98 0.12
N SER A 175 -1.34 -39.62 0.61
CA SER A 175 -2.69 -39.52 0.04
C SER A 175 -3.22 -38.09 0.07
N GLN A 176 -3.10 -37.41 1.22
CA GLN A 176 -3.49 -36.01 1.39
C GLN A 176 -2.66 -35.08 0.49
N SER A 177 -1.35 -35.30 0.37
CA SER A 177 -0.47 -34.52 -0.51
C SER A 177 -0.85 -34.69 -2.00
N ALA A 178 -1.22 -35.90 -2.41
CA ALA A 178 -1.72 -36.15 -3.76
C ALA A 178 -3.10 -35.52 -3.99
N ARG A 179 -3.95 -35.45 -2.96
CA ARG A 179 -5.22 -34.73 -3.00
C ARG A 179 -5.00 -33.22 -3.17
N GLU A 180 -4.08 -32.63 -2.41
CA GLU A 180 -3.73 -31.21 -2.52
C GLU A 180 -3.24 -30.86 -3.94
N ARG A 181 -2.29 -31.63 -4.50
CA ARG A 181 -1.79 -31.41 -5.86
C ARG A 181 -2.90 -31.45 -6.90
N ARG A 182 -3.78 -32.46 -6.85
CA ARG A 182 -4.93 -32.55 -7.77
C ARG A 182 -5.87 -31.35 -7.66
N MET A 183 -6.10 -30.82 -6.46
CA MET A 183 -6.91 -29.62 -6.25
C MET A 183 -6.26 -28.35 -6.81
N ILE A 184 -4.93 -28.25 -6.75
CA ILE A 184 -4.18 -27.14 -7.32
C ILE A 184 -4.16 -27.23 -8.85
N ASP A 185 -3.81 -28.40 -9.41
CA ASP A 185 -3.70 -28.62 -10.85
C ASP A 185 -5.03 -28.35 -11.57
N SER A 186 -6.13 -28.90 -11.03
CA SER A 186 -7.48 -28.62 -11.55
C SER A 186 -7.91 -27.15 -11.43
N GLY A 187 -7.22 -26.33 -10.66
CA GLY A 187 -7.49 -24.89 -10.56
C GLY A 187 -6.72 -24.11 -11.61
N ILE A 188 -5.52 -24.54 -11.96
CA ILE A 188 -4.65 -23.83 -12.91
C ILE A 188 -5.23 -23.88 -14.33
N ASP A 189 -5.79 -25.01 -14.74
CA ASP A 189 -6.29 -25.21 -16.10
C ASP A 189 -7.63 -24.49 -16.37
N GLU A 190 -8.47 -24.31 -15.35
CA GLU A 190 -9.80 -23.71 -15.48
C GLU A 190 -9.76 -22.17 -15.60
N PHE A 191 -8.74 -21.52 -15.02
CA PHE A 191 -8.74 -20.06 -14.84
C PHE A 191 -7.75 -19.27 -15.70
N LYS A 192 -6.83 -19.91 -16.43
CA LYS A 192 -5.82 -19.21 -17.24
C LYS A 192 -6.38 -18.40 -18.42
N VAL A 193 -7.56 -18.75 -18.93
CA VAL A 193 -8.11 -18.16 -20.17
C VAL A 193 -9.44 -17.42 -19.97
N SER A 194 -10.17 -17.64 -18.87
CA SER A 194 -11.52 -17.06 -18.70
C SER A 194 -11.55 -15.77 -17.87
N ALA A 195 -10.82 -15.70 -16.76
CA ALA A 195 -10.95 -14.60 -15.79
C ALA A 195 -10.41 -13.26 -16.31
N THR A 196 -9.24 -13.27 -16.95
CA THR A 196 -8.59 -12.09 -17.52
C THR A 196 -9.37 -11.54 -18.70
N ASP A 197 -9.88 -12.42 -19.57
CA ASP A 197 -10.69 -12.03 -20.72
C ASP A 197 -12.06 -11.49 -20.28
N LEU A 198 -12.72 -12.10 -19.30
CA LEU A 198 -13.94 -11.57 -18.70
C LEU A 198 -13.71 -10.21 -18.03
N ALA A 199 -12.61 -10.03 -17.31
CA ALA A 199 -12.27 -8.75 -16.67
C ALA A 199 -12.03 -7.65 -17.72
N ARG A 200 -11.28 -7.94 -18.79
CA ARG A 200 -11.08 -7.02 -19.92
C ARG A 200 -12.41 -6.68 -20.57
N ARG A 201 -13.24 -7.69 -20.85
CA ARG A 201 -14.56 -7.50 -21.48
C ARG A 201 -15.49 -6.66 -20.62
N ARG A 202 -15.46 -6.85 -19.29
CA ARG A 202 -16.20 -6.04 -18.33
C ARG A 202 -15.77 -4.57 -18.41
N THR A 203 -14.47 -4.29 -18.44
CA THR A 203 -13.94 -2.93 -18.55
C THR A 203 -14.41 -2.26 -19.84
N GLU A 204 -14.34 -2.97 -20.98
CA GLU A 204 -14.85 -2.48 -22.27
C GLU A 204 -16.36 -2.16 -22.23
N LEU A 205 -17.17 -3.07 -21.69
CA LEU A 205 -18.62 -2.86 -21.61
C LEU A 205 -18.97 -1.73 -20.64
N TYR A 206 -18.23 -1.59 -19.54
CA TYR A 206 -18.43 -0.51 -18.58
C TYR A 206 -18.09 0.86 -19.17
N THR A 207 -17.01 0.98 -19.95
CA THR A 207 -16.66 2.24 -20.62
C THR A 207 -17.70 2.60 -21.67
N GLN A 208 -18.21 1.62 -22.42
CA GLN A 208 -19.31 1.82 -23.38
C GLN A 208 -20.60 2.30 -22.68
N ALA A 209 -21.01 1.64 -21.59
CA ALA A 209 -22.18 2.04 -20.81
C ALA A 209 -22.06 3.48 -20.29
N ARG A 210 -20.89 3.85 -19.77
CA ARG A 210 -20.58 5.23 -19.34
C ARG A 210 -20.63 6.25 -20.47
N ALA A 211 -20.11 5.90 -21.66
CA ALA A 211 -20.18 6.78 -22.83
C ALA A 211 -21.64 7.04 -23.23
N PHE A 212 -22.52 6.03 -23.19
CA PHE A 212 -23.95 6.22 -23.44
C PHE A 212 -24.62 7.14 -22.41
N GLU A 213 -24.32 6.99 -21.12
CA GLU A 213 -24.81 7.89 -20.06
C GLU A 213 -24.39 9.34 -20.30
N GLU A 214 -23.11 9.55 -20.61
CA GLU A 214 -22.55 10.89 -20.80
C GLU A 214 -23.06 11.55 -22.09
N ILE A 215 -23.22 10.78 -23.18
CA ILE A 215 -23.88 11.27 -24.40
C ILE A 215 -25.30 11.73 -24.09
N ALA A 216 -26.09 10.93 -23.35
CA ALA A 216 -27.46 11.30 -23.00
C ALA A 216 -27.51 12.59 -22.19
N ARG A 217 -26.63 12.72 -21.18
CA ARG A 217 -26.50 13.92 -20.36
C ARG A 217 -26.13 15.16 -21.19
N LEU A 218 -25.05 15.07 -21.98
CA LEU A 218 -24.57 16.19 -22.81
C LEU A 218 -25.59 16.60 -23.86
N THR A 219 -26.37 15.66 -24.39
CA THR A 219 -27.44 15.97 -25.37
C THR A 219 -28.56 16.78 -24.72
N VAL A 220 -28.96 16.44 -23.48
CA VAL A 220 -29.94 17.22 -22.70
C VAL A 220 -29.42 18.62 -22.39
N GLU A 221 -28.14 18.73 -22.03
CA GLU A 221 -27.50 20.00 -21.70
C GLU A 221 -27.35 20.91 -22.93
N ALA A 222 -26.98 20.34 -24.08
CA ALA A 222 -26.95 21.06 -25.36
C ALA A 222 -28.34 21.60 -25.75
N ALA A 223 -29.40 20.79 -25.64
CA ALA A 223 -30.76 21.22 -25.94
C ALA A 223 -31.23 22.37 -25.02
N LYS A 224 -30.85 22.34 -23.74
CA LYS A 224 -31.13 23.45 -22.80
C LYS A 224 -30.41 24.73 -23.21
N LEU A 225 -29.13 24.64 -23.60
CA LEU A 225 -28.34 25.79 -24.04
C LEU A 225 -28.89 26.40 -25.34
N GLU A 226 -29.29 25.56 -26.30
CA GLU A 226 -29.94 26.02 -27.53
C GLU A 226 -31.25 26.75 -27.22
N ALA A 227 -32.10 26.22 -26.33
CA ALA A 227 -33.35 26.85 -25.93
C ALA A 227 -33.17 28.22 -25.27
N VAL A 228 -32.07 28.44 -24.53
CA VAL A 228 -31.72 29.73 -23.92
C VAL A 228 -31.24 30.74 -24.97
N SER A 229 -30.58 30.27 -26.04
CA SER A 229 -30.04 31.15 -27.10
C SER A 229 -31.11 31.79 -28.02
N VAL A 230 -32.35 31.28 -28.02
CA VAL A 230 -33.46 31.81 -28.84
C VAL A 230 -34.21 32.98 -28.14
N GLY A 231 -33.75 33.42 -26.97
CA GLY A 231 -34.22 34.66 -26.36
C GLY A 231 -33.86 35.86 -27.25
N LYS A 232 -34.86 36.46 -27.91
CA LYS A 232 -34.74 37.65 -28.78
C LYS A 232 -33.64 38.60 -28.29
N ASN A 233 -32.62 38.82 -29.11
CA ASN A 233 -31.69 39.94 -28.95
C ASN A 233 -32.51 41.21 -28.76
N SER A 234 -32.51 41.72 -27.52
CA SER A 234 -33.11 43.00 -27.21
C SER A 234 -32.46 44.04 -28.12
N ARG A 235 -33.27 44.93 -28.69
CA ARG A 235 -32.77 46.04 -29.49
C ARG A 235 -31.97 46.93 -28.53
N ILE A 236 -30.64 46.82 -28.58
CA ILE A 236 -29.73 47.64 -27.77
C ILE A 236 -29.89 49.08 -28.27
N GLU A 237 -30.63 49.91 -27.55
CA GLU A 237 -30.58 51.36 -27.72
C GLU A 237 -29.25 51.85 -27.17
N ARG A 238 -28.39 52.34 -28.06
CA ARG A 238 -27.02 52.74 -27.73
C ARG A 238 -26.99 54.27 -27.52
N GLN A 239 -27.09 54.75 -26.29
CA GLN A 239 -26.90 56.18 -25.95
C GLN A 239 -25.41 56.54 -25.87
N LEU A 240 -24.63 56.16 -26.90
CA LEU A 240 -23.15 56.17 -26.90
C LEU A 240 -22.53 57.57 -26.72
N THR A 241 -23.28 58.63 -27.00
CA THR A 241 -22.77 60.01 -26.90
C THR A 241 -22.64 60.48 -25.46
N GLN A 242 -23.61 60.19 -24.59
CA GLN A 242 -23.55 60.61 -23.18
C GLN A 242 -22.64 59.67 -22.39
N ASP A 243 -22.85 58.36 -22.56
CA ASP A 243 -22.06 57.33 -21.89
C ASP A 243 -20.58 57.43 -22.27
N GLY A 244 -20.30 57.73 -23.55
CA GLY A 244 -18.94 57.92 -24.04
C GLY A 244 -18.23 59.14 -23.45
N LEU A 245 -18.96 60.22 -23.11
CA LEU A 245 -18.38 61.41 -22.45
C LEU A 245 -18.00 61.10 -21.01
N GLU A 246 -18.93 60.57 -20.21
CA GLU A 246 -18.65 60.22 -18.81
C GLU A 246 -17.55 59.16 -18.68
N LEU A 247 -17.54 58.17 -19.58
CA LEU A 247 -16.48 57.18 -19.66
C LEU A 247 -15.13 57.82 -20.01
N SER A 248 -15.11 58.77 -20.95
CA SER A 248 -13.89 59.48 -21.33
C SER A 248 -13.32 60.30 -20.16
N ASP A 249 -14.18 60.94 -19.37
CA ASP A 249 -13.77 61.73 -18.20
C ASP A 249 -13.16 60.84 -17.11
N LEU A 250 -13.76 59.67 -16.83
CA LEU A 250 -13.22 58.69 -15.89
C LEU A 250 -11.86 58.16 -16.34
N VAL A 251 -11.73 57.85 -17.64
CA VAL A 251 -10.45 57.42 -18.20
C VAL A 251 -9.37 58.50 -18.08
N LEU A 252 -9.72 59.76 -18.34
CA LEU A 252 -8.79 60.89 -18.19
C LEU A 252 -8.31 61.01 -16.73
N GLN A 253 -9.23 60.91 -15.76
CA GLN A 253 -8.89 60.94 -14.33
C GLN A 253 -7.92 59.82 -13.91
N LEU A 254 -8.17 58.59 -14.36
CA LEU A 254 -7.30 57.44 -14.06
C LEU A 254 -5.90 57.61 -14.65
N ILE A 255 -5.83 58.03 -15.92
CA ILE A 255 -4.57 58.22 -16.63
C ILE A 255 -3.74 59.37 -16.00
N HIS A 256 -4.40 60.43 -15.53
CA HIS A 256 -3.74 61.50 -14.75
C HIS A 256 -3.23 60.99 -13.39
N ALA A 257 -4.05 60.24 -12.66
CA ALA A 257 -3.65 59.62 -11.39
C ALA A 257 -2.40 58.75 -11.55
N TRP A 258 -2.27 58.08 -12.70
CA TRP A 258 -1.11 57.23 -13.02
C TRP A 258 0.11 57.96 -13.58
N GLY A 259 0.06 59.28 -13.76
CA GLY A 259 1.23 60.11 -14.09
C GLY A 259 1.24 60.78 -15.45
N PHE A 260 0.19 60.65 -16.26
CA PHE A 260 0.17 61.25 -17.61
C PHE A 260 -0.55 62.61 -17.63
N GLU A 261 -0.02 63.56 -16.86
CA GLU A 261 -0.60 64.90 -16.69
C GLU A 261 -0.60 65.75 -17.98
N SER A 262 0.22 65.39 -18.98
CA SER A 262 0.31 66.09 -20.26
C SER A 262 -0.87 65.83 -21.20
N ILE A 263 -1.63 64.75 -20.96
CA ILE A 263 -2.79 64.38 -21.78
C ILE A 263 -3.93 65.32 -21.47
N ARG A 264 -4.49 65.96 -22.50
CA ARG A 264 -5.51 66.99 -22.33
C ARG A 264 -6.91 66.44 -22.52
N GLN A 265 -7.07 65.46 -23.40
CA GLN A 265 -8.39 65.01 -23.80
C GLN A 265 -8.41 63.50 -24.09
N ILE A 266 -9.42 62.84 -23.51
CA ILE A 266 -9.87 61.51 -23.92
C ILE A 266 -11.20 61.67 -24.65
N THR A 267 -11.40 60.94 -25.74
CA THR A 267 -12.69 60.84 -26.42
C THR A 267 -13.01 59.39 -26.74
N PHE A 268 -14.28 59.02 -26.64
CA PHE A 268 -14.73 57.68 -27.00
C PHE A 268 -15.07 57.59 -28.49
N ASP A 269 -14.45 56.67 -29.20
CA ASP A 269 -14.78 56.35 -30.59
C ASP A 269 -15.82 55.23 -30.62
N ALA A 270 -17.09 55.62 -30.78
CA ALA A 270 -18.22 54.69 -30.83
C ALA A 270 -18.15 53.68 -31.99
N ALA A 271 -17.42 53.99 -33.07
CA ALA A 271 -17.25 53.05 -34.19
C ALA A 271 -16.18 51.99 -33.86
N ALA A 272 -15.12 52.39 -33.16
CA ALA A 272 -14.06 51.49 -32.73
C ALA A 272 -14.33 50.80 -31.38
N PHE A 273 -15.31 51.28 -30.60
CA PHE A 273 -15.51 50.90 -29.20
C PHE A 273 -14.21 50.98 -28.38
N ASP A 274 -13.44 52.03 -28.60
CA ASP A 274 -12.15 52.28 -27.95
C ASP A 274 -11.98 53.79 -27.73
N ILE A 275 -10.96 54.17 -26.97
CA ILE A 275 -10.63 55.56 -26.67
C ILE A 275 -9.62 56.15 -27.67
N LYS A 276 -9.74 57.46 -27.88
CA LYS A 276 -8.74 58.32 -28.51
C LYS A 276 -8.14 59.24 -27.47
N VAL A 277 -6.83 59.34 -27.47
CA VAL A 277 -6.03 60.16 -26.56
C VAL A 277 -5.43 61.30 -27.36
N ASP A 278 -5.78 62.55 -27.01
CA ASP A 278 -5.43 63.77 -27.74
C ASP A 278 -5.65 63.65 -29.26
N GLY A 279 -6.80 63.08 -29.64
CA GLY A 279 -7.23 62.86 -31.03
C GLY A 279 -6.56 61.69 -31.74
N ARG A 280 -5.58 61.01 -31.13
CA ARG A 280 -4.90 59.83 -31.69
C ARG A 280 -5.52 58.54 -31.14
N ARG A 281 -5.54 57.47 -31.94
CA ARG A 281 -6.03 56.15 -31.47
C ARG A 281 -5.11 55.62 -30.38
N ARG A 282 -5.66 55.03 -29.32
CA ARG A 282 -4.86 54.36 -28.26
C ARG A 282 -3.83 53.37 -28.83
N THR A 283 -4.19 52.65 -29.89
CA THR A 283 -3.32 51.67 -30.56
C THR A 283 -2.10 52.27 -31.27
N SER A 284 -2.07 53.59 -31.50
CA SER A 284 -0.91 54.29 -32.08
C SER A 284 0.20 54.61 -31.07
N PHE A 285 -0.06 54.42 -29.78
CA PHE A 285 0.94 54.61 -28.73
C PHE A 285 1.82 53.36 -28.56
N GLY A 286 3.01 53.54 -27.98
CA GLY A 286 3.94 52.45 -27.68
C GLY A 286 3.30 51.35 -26.83
N GLN A 287 3.86 50.14 -26.90
CA GLN A 287 3.26 48.94 -26.30
C GLN A 287 2.93 49.06 -24.80
N GLY A 288 3.72 49.80 -24.02
CA GLY A 288 3.45 50.09 -22.60
C GLY A 288 2.26 51.03 -22.42
N VAL A 289 2.37 52.21 -23.00
CA VAL A 289 1.36 53.27 -22.90
C VAL A 289 0.00 52.78 -23.38
N ARG A 290 -0.08 52.03 -24.49
CA ARG A 290 -1.35 51.47 -24.99
C ARG A 290 -1.98 50.46 -24.03
N ALA A 291 -1.17 49.68 -23.30
CA ALA A 291 -1.65 48.65 -22.38
C ALA A 291 -2.21 49.31 -21.12
N LEU A 292 -1.50 50.31 -20.61
CA LEU A 292 -1.95 51.08 -19.46
C LEU A 292 -3.23 51.88 -19.77
N PHE A 293 -3.32 52.53 -20.93
CA PHE A 293 -4.58 53.20 -21.34
C PHE A 293 -5.75 52.23 -21.49
N LEU A 294 -5.49 50.97 -21.87
CA LEU A 294 -6.52 49.94 -21.93
C LEU A 294 -6.96 49.52 -20.52
N ALA A 295 -6.02 49.38 -19.58
CA ALA A 295 -6.32 49.15 -18.18
C ALA A 295 -7.21 50.28 -17.60
N ALA A 296 -6.86 51.54 -17.88
CA ALA A 296 -7.67 52.70 -17.47
C ALA A 296 -9.08 52.62 -18.06
N TYR A 297 -9.19 52.28 -19.34
CA TYR A 297 -10.49 52.11 -20.01
C TYR A 297 -11.39 51.07 -19.34
N TYR A 298 -10.87 49.88 -19.04
CA TYR A 298 -11.67 48.82 -18.40
C TYR A 298 -12.02 49.13 -16.93
N VAL A 299 -11.12 49.77 -16.19
CA VAL A 299 -11.43 50.23 -14.83
C VAL A 299 -12.48 51.34 -14.84
N ALA A 300 -12.37 52.30 -15.77
CA ALA A 300 -13.38 53.33 -15.95
C ALA A 300 -14.74 52.73 -16.34
N LEU A 301 -14.75 51.66 -17.15
CA LEU A 301 -15.99 50.96 -17.52
C LEU A 301 -16.67 50.32 -16.30
N LEU A 302 -15.89 49.70 -15.40
CA LEU A 302 -16.39 49.20 -14.10
C LEU A 302 -16.99 50.33 -13.27
N GLN A 303 -16.26 51.45 -13.13
CA GLN A 303 -16.74 52.61 -12.37
C GLN A 303 -18.02 53.20 -12.95
N TYR A 304 -18.06 53.37 -14.27
CA TYR A 304 -19.20 53.92 -14.98
C TYR A 304 -20.42 53.01 -14.89
N ALA A 305 -20.24 51.72 -15.12
CA ALA A 305 -21.33 50.75 -15.08
C ALA A 305 -21.99 50.70 -13.71
N GLU A 306 -21.20 50.66 -12.63
CA GLU A 306 -21.77 50.70 -11.28
C GLU A 306 -22.48 52.03 -11.00
N LYS A 307 -21.86 53.16 -11.35
CA LYS A 307 -22.41 54.51 -11.11
C LYS A 307 -23.80 54.69 -11.76
N VAL A 308 -24.01 54.13 -12.95
CA VAL A 308 -25.26 54.25 -13.71
C VAL A 308 -26.19 53.03 -13.50
N GLY A 309 -25.78 52.04 -12.71
CA GLY A 309 -26.57 50.83 -12.44
C GLY A 309 -26.68 49.87 -13.63
N HIS A 310 -25.71 49.93 -14.55
CA HIS A 310 -25.63 49.01 -15.68
C HIS A 310 -25.02 47.66 -15.26
N PRO A 311 -25.46 46.54 -15.87
CA PRO A 311 -24.92 45.22 -15.56
C PRO A 311 -23.40 45.16 -15.79
N HIS A 312 -22.65 44.89 -14.73
CA HIS A 312 -21.22 44.61 -14.78
C HIS A 312 -20.89 43.45 -13.82
N PRO A 313 -19.90 42.58 -14.11
CA PRO A 313 -19.53 41.47 -13.23
C PRO A 313 -19.01 41.87 -11.83
N GLY A 314 -18.86 43.15 -11.53
CA GLY A 314 -18.32 43.65 -10.26
C GLY A 314 -16.81 43.47 -10.07
N PHE A 315 -16.07 42.99 -11.09
CA PHE A 315 -14.61 42.89 -11.03
C PHE A 315 -13.94 43.10 -12.40
N VAL A 316 -12.66 43.46 -12.39
CA VAL A 316 -11.79 43.56 -13.57
C VAL A 316 -10.48 42.83 -13.29
N VAL A 317 -10.06 41.96 -14.22
CA VAL A 317 -8.76 41.27 -14.18
C VAL A 317 -7.84 41.88 -15.24
N ILE A 318 -6.66 42.33 -14.83
CA ILE A 318 -5.70 43.03 -15.69
C ILE A 318 -4.39 42.23 -15.70
N ASP A 319 -4.00 41.74 -16.87
CA ASP A 319 -2.77 40.95 -17.05
C ASP A 319 -1.61 41.85 -17.51
N SER A 320 -0.59 41.99 -16.65
CA SER A 320 0.65 42.73 -16.88
C SER A 320 0.49 44.14 -17.49
N PRO A 321 -0.23 45.08 -16.84
CA PRO A 321 -0.41 46.44 -17.35
C PRO A 321 0.90 47.26 -17.37
N LEU A 322 1.90 46.86 -16.59
CA LEU A 322 3.16 47.59 -16.41
C LEU A 322 4.37 46.96 -17.10
N LYS A 323 4.30 45.71 -17.57
CA LYS A 323 5.40 44.97 -18.20
C LYS A 323 6.26 45.74 -19.21
N PRO A 324 5.73 46.56 -20.13
CA PRO A 324 6.60 47.26 -21.08
C PRO A 324 7.33 48.48 -20.48
N PHE A 325 7.00 48.85 -19.23
CA PHE A 325 7.64 49.93 -18.49
C PHE A 325 8.85 49.48 -17.67
N SER A 326 9.09 48.18 -17.56
CA SER A 326 10.26 47.66 -16.85
C SER A 326 11.47 47.37 -17.72
N ASP A 327 11.26 47.17 -19.02
CA ASP A 327 12.29 46.79 -19.99
C ASP A 327 13.06 47.97 -20.64
N ARG A 328 12.90 49.23 -20.17
CA ARG A 328 13.61 50.38 -20.76
C ARG A 328 14.64 51.01 -19.82
N LYS A 329 15.90 51.08 -20.29
CA LYS A 329 16.94 51.95 -19.71
C LYS A 329 16.60 53.43 -19.98
N LEU A 330 16.80 54.27 -18.97
CA LEU A 330 16.62 55.73 -18.93
C LEU A 330 16.96 56.43 -20.26
N GLY A 331 15.97 57.08 -20.89
CA GLY A 331 16.22 57.87 -22.10
C GLY A 331 15.02 58.40 -22.89
N ASP A 332 13.78 58.38 -22.38
CA ASP A 332 12.64 59.04 -23.02
C ASP A 332 12.19 60.25 -22.17
N PRO A 333 12.04 61.48 -22.71
CA PRO A 333 11.99 62.71 -21.90
C PRO A 333 10.64 63.06 -21.27
N ASP A 334 9.54 62.36 -21.57
CA ASP A 334 8.23 62.68 -21.02
C ASP A 334 7.77 61.61 -20.00
N VAL A 335 7.84 62.01 -18.73
CA VAL A 335 7.49 61.27 -17.50
C VAL A 335 8.55 60.23 -17.05
N PRO A 336 9.29 60.48 -15.95
CA PRO A 336 10.18 59.48 -15.37
C PRO A 336 9.40 58.20 -15.03
N MET A 337 9.76 57.07 -15.65
CA MET A 337 9.00 55.81 -15.58
C MET A 337 8.90 55.22 -14.16
N THR A 338 9.85 55.54 -13.28
CA THR A 338 9.78 55.24 -11.84
C THR A 338 8.55 55.87 -11.17
N THR A 339 8.05 56.98 -11.71
CA THR A 339 6.87 57.69 -11.20
C THR A 339 5.56 57.00 -11.61
N VAL A 340 5.48 56.39 -12.81
CA VAL A 340 4.24 55.73 -13.29
C VAL A 340 3.99 54.43 -12.52
N ASN A 341 5.02 53.61 -12.32
CA ASN A 341 4.92 52.37 -11.56
C ASN A 341 4.47 52.67 -10.11
N MET A 342 5.15 53.59 -9.42
CA MET A 342 4.78 54.00 -8.07
C MET A 342 3.35 54.57 -8.02
N ARG A 343 2.99 55.50 -8.91
CA ARG A 343 1.64 56.10 -8.94
C ARG A 343 0.55 55.08 -9.21
N PHE A 344 0.78 54.11 -10.09
CA PHE A 344 -0.18 53.04 -10.36
C PHE A 344 -0.41 52.16 -9.13
N TYR A 345 0.64 51.69 -8.47
CA TYR A 345 0.49 50.86 -7.27
C TYR A 345 -0.05 51.66 -6.09
N SER A 346 0.31 52.95 -5.94
CA SER A 346 -0.30 53.82 -4.93
C SER A 346 -1.79 53.98 -5.17
N TRP A 347 -2.19 54.25 -6.42
CA TRP A 347 -3.60 54.30 -6.79
C TRP A 347 -4.34 52.98 -6.52
N LEU A 348 -3.69 51.83 -6.79
CA LEU A 348 -4.28 50.52 -6.54
C LEU A 348 -4.42 50.24 -5.04
N ALA A 349 -3.44 50.67 -4.23
CA ALA A 349 -3.46 50.54 -2.78
C ALA A 349 -4.56 51.40 -2.14
N ASP A 350 -4.83 52.57 -2.72
CA ASP A 350 -5.88 53.49 -2.29
C ASP A 350 -7.25 53.21 -2.94
N TRP A 351 -7.38 52.11 -3.70
CA TRP A 351 -8.61 51.80 -4.42
C TRP A 351 -9.79 51.59 -3.46
N ALA A 352 -10.73 52.53 -3.51
CA ALA A 352 -12.02 52.48 -2.82
C ALA A 352 -13.21 52.57 -3.80
N GLY A 353 -12.97 52.23 -5.07
CA GLY A 353 -13.99 52.27 -6.11
C GLY A 353 -14.93 51.06 -6.09
N PRO A 354 -15.95 51.05 -6.96
CA PRO A 354 -16.91 49.97 -7.01
C PRO A 354 -16.27 48.70 -7.57
N GLY A 355 -16.39 47.59 -6.85
CA GLY A 355 -15.93 46.28 -7.30
C GLY A 355 -14.44 45.99 -7.06
N GLN A 356 -14.02 44.81 -7.53
CA GLN A 356 -12.69 44.27 -7.30
C GLN A 356 -11.76 44.46 -8.51
N ILE A 357 -10.55 44.94 -8.26
CA ILE A 357 -9.47 45.00 -9.27
C ILE A 357 -8.45 43.93 -8.94
N VAL A 358 -8.21 43.02 -9.90
CA VAL A 358 -7.19 41.98 -9.79
C VAL A 358 -6.11 42.25 -10.83
N VAL A 359 -4.90 42.56 -10.38
CA VAL A 359 -3.75 42.78 -11.25
C VAL A 359 -2.82 41.58 -11.16
N LEU A 360 -2.52 40.97 -12.31
CA LEU A 360 -1.52 39.91 -12.43
C LEU A 360 -0.23 40.56 -12.93
N GLU A 361 0.84 40.48 -12.15
CA GLU A 361 2.17 40.90 -12.61
C GLU A 361 3.27 39.92 -12.20
N ASN A 362 4.33 39.90 -12.99
CA ASN A 362 5.58 39.22 -12.69
C ASN A 362 6.52 40.08 -11.83
N GLU A 363 6.29 41.39 -11.79
CA GLU A 363 7.11 42.33 -11.03
C GLU A 363 6.56 42.55 -9.63
N GLU A 364 7.46 42.71 -8.68
CA GLU A 364 7.08 43.00 -7.31
C GLU A 364 6.61 44.46 -7.19
N PRO A 365 5.50 44.73 -6.48
CA PRO A 365 5.10 46.10 -6.18
C PRO A 365 6.17 46.77 -5.29
N PRO A 366 6.26 48.11 -5.32
CA PRO A 366 7.16 48.87 -4.45
C PRO A 366 7.08 48.41 -3.00
N ALA A 367 8.23 48.24 -2.34
CA ALA A 367 8.32 47.65 -0.99
C ALA A 367 7.45 48.39 0.04
N GLU A 368 7.31 49.71 -0.14
CA GLU A 368 6.50 50.60 0.69
C GLU A 368 5.00 50.30 0.63
N LEU A 369 4.52 49.74 -0.49
CA LEU A 369 3.09 49.49 -0.75
C LEU A 369 2.69 48.03 -0.52
N LYS A 370 3.67 47.10 -0.43
CA LYS A 370 3.42 45.68 -0.14
C LYS A 370 2.54 45.43 1.10
N PRO A 371 2.71 46.13 2.24
CA PRO A 371 1.88 45.89 3.43
C PRO A 371 0.40 46.22 3.21
N VAL A 372 0.08 47.16 2.32
CA VAL A 372 -1.29 47.59 2.01
C VAL A 372 -1.90 46.70 0.93
N LEU A 373 -1.15 46.44 -0.15
CA LEU A 373 -1.61 45.64 -1.28
C LEU A 373 -1.76 44.15 -0.97
N MET A 374 -0.97 43.63 -0.02
CA MET A 374 -0.92 42.21 0.36
C MET A 374 -0.87 41.27 -0.87
N PRO A 375 0.15 41.39 -1.75
CA PRO A 375 0.20 40.64 -3.00
C PRO A 375 0.25 39.13 -2.75
N LEU A 376 -0.50 38.37 -3.55
CA LEU A 376 -0.41 36.91 -3.56
C LEU A 376 0.73 36.45 -4.46
N GLU A 377 1.85 36.09 -3.85
CA GLU A 377 3.04 35.64 -4.57
C GLU A 377 2.89 34.19 -5.05
N PHE A 378 3.06 33.96 -6.35
CA PHE A 378 3.15 32.62 -6.94
C PHE A 378 4.61 32.29 -7.22
N THR A 379 5.16 31.30 -6.52
CA THR A 379 6.54 30.84 -6.68
C THR A 379 6.58 29.34 -6.93
N LYS A 380 7.57 28.85 -7.68
CA LYS A 380 7.77 27.40 -7.86
C LYS A 380 8.48 26.73 -6.67
N MET A 381 8.76 27.46 -5.59
CA MET A 381 9.51 26.98 -4.42
C MET A 381 8.56 26.46 -3.33
N GLN A 382 8.85 25.29 -2.78
CA GLN A 382 8.12 24.79 -1.61
C GLN A 382 8.44 25.66 -0.39
N GLY A 383 7.39 26.15 0.28
CA GLY A 383 7.51 26.94 1.51
C GLY A 383 7.60 28.46 1.33
N VAL A 384 7.60 28.98 0.10
CA VAL A 384 7.60 30.43 -0.20
C VAL A 384 6.46 30.75 -1.16
N GLY A 385 5.48 31.55 -0.75
CA GLY A 385 4.30 31.88 -1.56
C GLY A 385 3.47 30.65 -1.97
N ARG A 386 2.77 30.73 -3.11
CA ARG A 386 1.91 29.66 -3.67
C ARG A 386 2.54 29.01 -4.89
N ARG A 387 2.45 27.67 -5.03
CA ARG A 387 2.95 26.94 -6.21
C ARG A 387 2.19 27.24 -7.51
N GLY A 388 0.91 27.56 -7.38
CA GLY A 388 -0.03 27.81 -8.47
C GLY A 388 -1.45 27.97 -7.93
N PHE A 389 -2.43 28.09 -8.83
CA PHE A 389 -3.85 28.17 -8.46
C PHE A 389 -4.47 26.80 -8.12
N PHE A 390 -3.83 25.70 -8.55
CA PHE A 390 -4.23 24.34 -8.23
C PHE A 390 -3.45 23.81 -7.01
N PRO A 391 -4.08 22.97 -6.16
CA PRO A 391 -3.44 22.37 -4.98
C PRO A 391 -2.14 21.62 -5.27
#